data_AF-A0A3M1XHZ0-F1
#
_entry.id   AF-A0A3M1XHZ0-F1
#
_cell.length_a   1.000
_cell.length_b   1.000
_cell.length_c   1.000
_cell.angle_alpha   90.00
_cell.angle_beta   90.00
_cell.angle_gamma   90.00
#
_symmetry.space_group_name_H-M   'P 1'
#
loop_
_entity.id
_entity.type
_entity.pdbx_description
1 polymer ?
#
loop_
_entity_poly.entity_id
_entity_poly.type
_entity_poly.pdbx_seq_one_letter_code
_entity_poly.pdbx_strand_id
1 'polypeptide(L)'
;MKPNRREFIKISGLGLGGLALAGAGTKWAQASILDSGIPDPLKATRTPTYCEVCFWKCAGWAYTHEDGSLWKLEGHADDPHCNGRLCPRGTGGVGMY
;
A
#
# COMPACT_ATOMS: atom_id res chain seq x y z
N MET A 1 40.34 26.21 -14.11
CA MET A 1 40.13 25.87 -15.53
C MET A 1 38.66 26.12 -15.85
N LYS A 2 38.31 27.07 -16.73
CA LYS A 2 36.91 27.27 -17.15
C LYS A 2 36.56 26.16 -18.16
N PRO A 3 35.54 25.33 -17.91
CA PRO A 3 35.20 24.27 -18.85
C PRO A 3 34.72 24.88 -20.16
N ASN A 4 35.18 24.33 -21.28
CA ASN A 4 34.66 24.71 -22.58
C ASN A 4 33.22 24.16 -22.73
N ARG A 5 32.37 24.78 -23.56
CA ARG A 5 30.96 24.36 -23.75
C ARG A 5 30.82 22.85 -24.03
N ARG A 6 31.78 22.27 -24.76
CA ARG A 6 31.84 20.83 -25.07
C ARG A 6 32.14 19.95 -23.84
N GLU A 7 32.99 20.41 -22.93
CA GLU A 7 33.32 19.66 -21.71
C GLU A 7 32.15 19.67 -20.74
N PHE A 8 31.43 20.79 -20.63
CA PHE A 8 30.21 20.89 -19.85
C PHE A 8 29.17 19.84 -20.31
N ILE A 9 28.90 19.75 -21.61
CA ILE A 9 27.94 18.77 -22.17
C ILE A 9 28.36 17.33 -21.86
N LYS A 10 29.65 17.01 -21.92
CA LYS A 10 30.15 15.66 -21.59
C LYS A 10 29.94 15.31 -20.12
N ILE A 11 30.24 16.25 -19.21
CA ILE A 11 30.08 16.05 -17.76
C ILE A 11 28.60 15.91 -17.40
N SER A 12 27.73 16.77 -17.93
CA SER A 12 26.29 16.70 -17.70
C SER A 12 25.67 15.42 -18.26
N GLY A 13 26.08 14.99 -19.45
CA GLY A 13 25.62 13.74 -20.07
C GLY A 13 26.07 12.50 -19.28
N LEU A 14 27.31 12.48 -18.79
CA LEU A 14 27.82 11.42 -17.91
C LEU A 14 27.10 11.39 -16.55
N GLY A 15 26.81 12.55 -15.96
CA GLY A 15 26.08 12.64 -14.68
C GLY A 15 24.66 12.09 -14.78
N LEU A 16 23.91 12.50 -15.82
CA LEU A 16 22.56 12.01 -16.07
C LEU A 16 22.53 10.51 -16.44
N GLY A 17 23.48 10.06 -17.28
CA GLY A 17 23.61 8.65 -17.65
C GLY A 17 24.00 7.75 -16.47
N GLY A 18 24.91 8.22 -15.61
CA GLY A 18 25.34 7.51 -14.40
C GLY A 18 24.19 7.36 -13.38
N LEU A 19 23.40 8.40 -13.17
CA LEU A 19 22.22 8.34 -12.30
C LEU A 19 21.12 7.42 -12.85
N ALA A 20 20.92 7.39 -14.17
CA ALA A 20 19.96 6.49 -14.80
C ALA A 20 20.35 5.01 -14.64
N LEU A 21 21.64 4.67 -14.80
CA LEU A 21 22.14 3.31 -14.60
C LEU A 21 22.14 2.90 -13.12
N ALA A 22 22.50 3.81 -12.21
CA ALA A 22 22.41 3.56 -10.77
C ALA A 22 20.95 3.38 -10.32
N GLY A 23 20.03 4.22 -10.83
CA GLY A 23 18.60 4.13 -10.55
C GLY A 23 17.94 2.85 -11.09
N ALA A 24 18.41 2.33 -12.22
CA ALA A 24 17.96 1.04 -12.75
C ALA A 24 18.43 -0.13 -11.87
N GLY A 25 19.67 -0.09 -11.38
CA GLY A 25 20.21 -1.08 -10.44
C GLY A 25 19.51 -1.07 -9.08
N THR A 26 19.17 0.11 -8.55
CA THR A 26 18.44 0.22 -7.28
C THR A 26 16.99 -0.25 -7.38
N LYS A 27 16.30 -0.03 -8.50
CA LYS A 27 14.94 -0.58 -8.71
C LYS A 27 14.88 -2.10 -8.57
N TRP A 28 15.89 -2.82 -9.07
CA TRP A 28 15.96 -4.27 -8.96
C TRP A 28 16.21 -4.73 -7.51
N ALA A 29 17.12 -4.06 -6.80
CA ALA A 29 17.38 -4.37 -5.39
C ALA A 29 16.21 -4.00 -4.45
N GLN A 30 15.46 -2.95 -4.78
CA GLN A 30 14.36 -2.45 -3.97
C GLN A 30 13.08 -3.30 -4.12
N ALA A 31 12.88 -3.95 -5.27
CA ALA A 31 11.78 -4.88 -5.49
C ALA A 31 11.83 -6.07 -4.51
N SER A 32 13.02 -6.62 -4.26
CA SER A 32 13.21 -7.75 -3.34
C SER A 32 13.00 -7.37 -1.86
N ILE A 33 13.25 -6.12 -1.50
CA ILE A 33 13.06 -5.62 -0.12
C ILE A 33 11.58 -5.28 0.13
N LEU A 34 10.88 -4.73 -0.87
CA LEU A 34 9.46 -4.41 -0.77
C LEU A 34 8.57 -5.65 -0.65
N ASP A 35 8.99 -6.77 -1.22
CA ASP A 35 8.25 -8.05 -1.15
C ASP A 35 8.18 -8.62 0.27
N SER A 36 9.22 -8.37 1.09
CA SER A 36 9.30 -8.89 2.47
C SER A 36 8.38 -8.20 3.48
N GLY A 37 7.73 -7.09 3.11
CA GLY A 37 6.87 -6.30 4.00
C GLY A 37 5.39 -6.25 3.62
N ILE A 38 5.00 -6.85 2.49
CA ILE A 38 3.60 -6.87 2.05
C ILE A 38 3.00 -8.20 2.53
N PRO A 39 2.10 -8.20 3.53
CA PRO A 39 1.49 -9.44 3.96
C PRO A 39 0.71 -10.06 2.79
N ASP A 40 0.99 -11.34 2.52
CA ASP A 40 0.34 -12.08 1.44
C ASP A 40 -1.19 -12.01 1.61
N PRO A 41 -1.93 -11.39 0.67
CA PRO A 41 -3.39 -11.28 0.77
C PRO A 41 -4.08 -12.65 0.77
N LEU A 42 -3.39 -13.69 0.34
CA LEU A 42 -3.84 -15.08 0.29
C LEU A 42 -3.96 -15.76 1.67
N LYS A 43 -3.33 -15.20 2.71
CA LYS A 43 -3.30 -15.78 4.06
C LYS A 43 -4.33 -15.19 5.02
N ALA A 44 -5.13 -14.22 4.57
CA ALA A 44 -6.10 -13.57 5.43
C ALA A 44 -7.39 -14.39 5.52
N THR A 45 -7.82 -14.70 6.75
CA THR A 45 -9.13 -15.31 7.02
C THR A 45 -10.21 -14.24 6.99
N ARG A 46 -11.31 -14.52 6.29
CA ARG A 46 -12.45 -13.60 6.15
C ARG A 46 -13.59 -14.01 7.06
N THR A 47 -14.02 -13.11 7.95
CA THR A 47 -15.11 -13.34 8.91
C THR A 47 -16.21 -12.29 8.73
N PRO A 48 -17.50 -12.66 8.70
CA PRO A 48 -18.59 -11.68 8.63
C PRO A 48 -18.69 -10.87 9.92
N THR A 49 -18.95 -9.56 9.82
CA THR A 49 -19.03 -8.65 10.97
C THR A 49 -19.98 -7.47 10.71
N TYR A 50 -20.25 -6.69 11.76
CA TYR A 50 -20.98 -5.42 11.68
C TYR A 50 -20.11 -4.27 12.22
N CYS A 51 -20.18 -3.12 11.56
CA CYS A 51 -19.45 -1.91 11.96
C CYS A 51 -20.18 -1.18 13.11
N GLU A 52 -19.64 -1.20 14.31
CA GLU A 52 -20.24 -0.59 15.51
C GLU A 52 -19.77 0.85 15.79
N VAL A 53 -19.21 1.54 14.79
CA VAL A 53 -18.70 2.92 14.94
C VAL A 53 -19.83 3.96 14.97
N CYS A 54 -20.99 3.62 14.42
CA CYS A 54 -22.20 4.43 14.45
C CYS A 54 -23.45 3.53 14.49
N PHE A 55 -24.61 4.14 14.70
CA PHE A 55 -25.88 3.43 14.81
C PHE A 55 -26.38 2.77 13.51
N TRP A 56 -25.73 3.01 12.36
CA TRP A 56 -26.11 2.41 11.07
C TRP A 56 -25.69 0.95 10.92
N LYS A 57 -24.73 0.47 11.73
CA LYS A 57 -24.31 -0.95 11.77
C LYS A 57 -24.12 -1.57 10.38
N CYS A 58 -23.33 -0.93 9.52
CA CYS A 58 -23.03 -1.45 8.18
C CYS A 58 -22.48 -2.89 8.29
N ALA A 59 -23.00 -3.81 7.48
CA ALA A 59 -22.48 -5.17 7.43
C ALA A 59 -21.18 -5.19 6.63
N GLY A 60 -20.25 -6.06 7.03
CA GLY A 60 -18.93 -6.10 6.43
C GLY A 60 -18.17 -7.38 6.69
N TRP A 61 -16.90 -7.33 6.33
CA TRP A 61 -15.96 -8.43 6.39
C TRP A 61 -14.72 -7.99 7.14
N ALA A 62 -14.38 -8.74 8.19
CA ALA A 62 -13.11 -8.62 8.88
C ALA A 62 -12.10 -9.59 8.27
N TYR A 63 -10.93 -9.07 7.94
CA TYR A 63 -9.80 -9.84 7.47
C TYR A 63 -8.76 -9.93 8.59
N THR A 64 -8.45 -11.14 9.02
CA THR A 64 -7.46 -11.40 10.06
C THR A 64 -6.29 -12.20 9.50
N HIS A 65 -5.09 -11.92 9.97
CA HIS A 65 -3.91 -12.73 9.69
C HIS A 65 -3.98 -14.08 10.44
N GLU A 66 -3.06 -15.00 10.13
CA GLU A 66 -2.97 -16.33 10.77
C GLU A 66 -2.75 -16.26 12.29
N ASP A 67 -2.10 -15.20 12.77
CA ASP A 67 -1.88 -14.93 14.21
C ASP A 67 -3.12 -14.35 14.91
N GLY A 68 -4.22 -14.15 14.17
CA GLY A 68 -5.47 -13.57 14.67
C GLY A 68 -5.48 -12.04 14.71
N SER A 69 -4.39 -11.37 14.29
CA SER A 69 -4.36 -9.90 14.23
C SER A 69 -5.27 -9.37 13.11
N LEU A 70 -5.99 -8.27 13.40
CA LEU A 70 -6.90 -7.65 12.45
C LEU A 70 -6.12 -6.84 11.42
N TRP A 71 -6.36 -7.10 10.13
CA TRP A 71 -5.68 -6.44 9.03
C TRP A 71 -6.50 -5.33 8.39
N LYS A 72 -7.70 -5.66 7.90
CA LYS A 72 -8.59 -4.72 7.22
C LYS A 72 -10.07 -5.05 7.42
N LEU A 73 -10.90 -4.04 7.21
CA LEU A 73 -12.35 -4.12 7.17
C LEU A 73 -12.86 -3.72 5.78
N GLU A 74 -13.83 -4.46 5.26
CA GLU A 74 -14.45 -4.20 3.95
C GLU A 74 -15.98 -4.26 4.06
N GLY A 75 -16.70 -3.47 3.27
CA GLY A 75 -18.16 -3.47 3.31
C GLY A 75 -18.73 -4.72 2.64
N HIS A 76 -19.93 -5.13 3.04
CA HIS A 76 -20.64 -6.20 2.36
C HIS A 76 -21.30 -5.66 1.08
N ALA A 77 -21.10 -6.33 -0.06
CA ALA A 77 -21.62 -5.86 -1.35
C ALA A 77 -23.16 -5.74 -1.37
N ASP A 78 -23.84 -6.70 -0.75
CA ASP A 78 -25.31 -6.75 -0.69
C ASP A 78 -25.93 -5.96 0.49
N ASP A 79 -25.11 -5.31 1.32
CA ASP A 79 -25.63 -4.48 2.41
C ASP A 79 -26.08 -3.13 1.87
N PRO A 80 -27.37 -2.76 1.96
CA PRO A 80 -27.87 -1.50 1.42
C PRO A 80 -27.24 -0.28 2.10
N HIS A 81 -26.70 -0.43 3.32
CA HIS A 81 -26.08 0.66 4.06
C HIS A 81 -24.70 1.05 3.51
N CYS A 82 -23.91 0.09 2.99
CA CYS A 82 -22.54 0.36 2.56
C CYS A 82 -22.22 -0.04 1.11
N ASN A 83 -23.00 -0.95 0.49
CA ASN A 83 -22.82 -1.43 -0.88
C ASN A 83 -21.36 -1.78 -1.21
N GLY A 84 -20.69 -2.51 -0.31
CA GLY A 84 -19.30 -2.92 -0.45
C GLY A 84 -18.25 -1.93 0.05
N ARG A 85 -18.62 -0.71 0.49
CA ARG A 85 -17.67 0.33 0.90
C ARG A 85 -18.01 0.92 2.26
N LEU A 86 -17.12 0.73 3.22
CA LEU A 86 -17.22 1.40 4.52
C LEU A 86 -16.83 2.88 4.41
N CYS A 87 -17.41 3.72 5.27
CA CYS A 87 -17.01 5.12 5.41
C CYS A 87 -15.61 5.22 6.06
N PRO A 88 -14.92 6.37 5.99
CA PRO A 88 -13.56 6.50 6.55
C PRO A 88 -13.45 6.09 8.03
N ARG A 89 -14.50 6.35 8.82
CA ARG A 89 -14.59 5.93 10.22
C ARG A 89 -14.68 4.41 10.38
N GLY A 90 -15.45 3.75 9.53
CA GLY A 90 -15.59 2.28 9.53
C GLY A 90 -14.32 1.59 9.03
N THR A 91 -13.73 2.08 7.94
CA THR A 91 -12.44 1.58 7.43
C THR A 91 -11.32 1.79 8.43
N GLY A 92 -11.32 2.92 9.15
CA GLY A 92 -10.38 3.22 10.23
C GLY A 92 -10.64 2.44 11.53
N GLY A 93 -11.70 1.62 11.60
CA GLY A 93 -12.07 0.85 12.79
C GLY A 93 -10.98 -0.11 13.29
N VAL A 94 -10.06 -0.52 12.39
CA VAL A 94 -8.93 -1.41 12.73
C VAL A 94 -8.01 -0.80 13.80
N GLY A 95 -7.89 0.53 13.85
CA GLY A 95 -7.00 1.23 14.80
C GLY A 95 -7.73 2.01 15.89
N MET A 96 -8.98 1.68 16.20
CA MET A 96 -9.78 2.44 17.18
C MET A 96 -9.61 1.96 18.65
N TYR A 97 -8.60 1.13 18.94
CA TYR A 97 -8.28 0.63 20.29
C TYR A 97 -6.84 0.92 20.70
#